data_AF-A0A965RZD5-F1
#
_entry.id   AF-A0A965RZD5-F1
#
_cell.length_a   1.000
_cell.length_b   1.000
_cell.length_c   1.000
_cell.angle_alpha   90.00
_cell.angle_beta   90.00
_cell.angle_gamma   90.00
#
_symmetry.space_group_name_H-M   'P 1'
#
loop_
_entity.id
_entity.type
_entity.pdbx_description
1 polymer ?
#
loop_
_entity_poly.entity_id
_entity_poly.type
_entity_poly.pdbx_seq_one_letter_code
_entity_poly.pdbx_strand_id
1 'polypeptide(L)'
;MKFTSGTLIVLTITILAIFAVGSALWGRHLAQPGPLPAEATVVIAPGSSPRAIASQLAGQGVIANPTTFLIAVRLFGLAPTLKAGEYQ
;
A
#
# COMPACT_ATOMS: atom_id res chain seq x y z
N MET A 1 23.12 13.64 25.17
CA MET A 1 22.12 12.71 25.75
C MET A 1 22.64 11.29 25.55
N LYS A 2 22.94 10.55 26.63
CA LYS A 2 23.41 9.15 26.53
C LYS A 2 22.18 8.25 26.54
N PHE A 3 21.79 7.72 25.37
CA PHE A 3 20.74 6.71 25.31
C PHE A 3 21.28 5.42 25.91
N THR A 4 20.74 5.02 27.07
CA THR A 4 21.01 3.71 27.66
C THR A 4 20.34 2.64 26.81
N SER A 5 20.97 1.48 26.65
CA SER A 5 20.49 0.40 25.79
C SER A 5 19.03 -0.01 26.08
N GLY A 6 18.60 0.11 27.34
CA GLY A 6 17.21 -0.12 27.74
C GLY A 6 16.21 0.86 27.11
N THR A 7 16.58 2.13 26.93
CA THR A 7 15.72 3.14 26.30
C THR A 7 15.52 2.86 24.82
N LEU A 8 16.56 2.38 24.13
CA LEU A 8 16.49 1.99 22.71
C LEU A 8 15.62 0.73 22.51
N ILE A 9 15.71 -0.24 23.42
CA ILE A 9 14.89 -1.45 23.37
C ILE A 9 13.40 -1.11 23.53
N VAL A 10 13.04 -0.30 24.53
CA VAL A 10 11.65 0.11 24.77
C VAL A 10 11.09 0.88 23.57
N LEU A 11 11.88 1.77 22.97
CA LEU A 11 11.46 2.56 21.81
C LEU A 11 11.23 1.66 20.58
N THR A 12 12.11 0.67 20.37
CA THR A 12 11.99 -0.30 19.27
C THR A 12 10.75 -1.17 19.43
N ILE A 13 10.49 -1.69 20.64
CA ILE A 13 9.29 -2.50 20.94
C ILE A 13 8.01 -1.67 20.72
N THR A 14 8.02 -0.41 21.13
CA THR A 14 6.87 0.49 20.96
C THR A 14 6.57 0.74 19.49
N ILE A 15 7.61 1.00 18.67
CA ILE A 15 7.45 1.17 17.23
C ILE A 15 6.89 -0.11 16.60
N LEU A 16 7.44 -1.28 16.93
CA LEU A 16 6.95 -2.57 16.40
C LEU A 16 5.49 -2.85 16.79
N ALA A 17 5.08 -2.51 18.01
CA ALA A 17 3.70 -2.65 18.45
C ALA A 17 2.74 -1.74 17.66
N ILE A 18 3.13 -0.48 17.41
CA ILE A 18 2.37 0.45 16.57
C ILE A 18 2.26 -0.09 15.14
N PHE A 19 3.34 -0.61 14.58
CA PHE A 19 3.33 -1.24 13.25
C PHE A 19 2.44 -2.48 13.20
N ALA A 20 2.44 -3.33 14.22
CA ALA A 20 1.61 -4.53 14.29
C ALA A 20 0.11 -4.21 14.40
N VAL A 21 -0.26 -3.22 15.22
CA VAL A 21 -1.66 -2.77 15.31
C VAL A 21 -2.08 -2.09 14.02
N GLY A 22 -1.22 -1.24 13.45
CA GLY A 22 -1.46 -0.57 12.18
C GLY A 22 -1.67 -1.56 11.02
N SER A 23 -0.86 -2.62 10.94
CA SER A 23 -0.98 -3.64 9.89
C SER A 23 -2.20 -4.55 10.06
N ALA A 24 -2.59 -4.89 11.30
CA ALA A 24 -3.80 -5.66 11.57
C ALA A 24 -5.08 -4.88 11.17
N LEU A 25 -5.13 -3.58 11.47
CA LEU A 25 -6.21 -2.71 11.04
C LEU A 25 -6.21 -2.52 9.52
N TRP A 26 -5.02 -2.40 8.92
CA TRP A 26 -4.83 -2.31 7.47
C TRP A 26 -5.39 -3.55 6.74
N GLY A 27 -5.07 -4.76 7.22
CA GLY A 27 -5.58 -6.00 6.65
C GLY A 27 -7.10 -6.08 6.65
N ARG A 28 -7.75 -5.56 7.69
CA ARG A 28 -9.23 -5.49 7.75
C ARG A 28 -9.83 -4.51 6.74
N HIS A 29 -9.14 -3.38 6.46
CA HIS A 29 -9.57 -2.44 5.42
C HIS A 29 -9.40 -2.99 4.00
N LEU A 30 -8.37 -3.81 3.75
CA LEU A 30 -8.20 -4.49 2.46
C LEU A 30 -9.29 -5.54 2.17
N ALA A 31 -9.91 -6.09 3.23
CA ALA A 31 -10.99 -7.07 3.12
C ALA A 31 -12.38 -6.44 2.92
N GLN A 32 -12.49 -5.10 2.95
CA GLN A 32 -13.74 -4.43 2.62
C GLN A 32 -13.93 -4.32 1.11
N PRO A 33 -15.18 -4.31 0.62
CA PRO A 33 -15.46 -4.03 -0.79
C PRO A 33 -14.76 -2.74 -1.20
N GLY A 34 -14.08 -2.78 -2.34
CA GLY A 34 -13.46 -1.59 -2.91
C GLY A 34 -14.49 -0.48 -3.13
N PRO A 35 -14.05 0.78 -3.24
CA PRO A 35 -14.92 1.95 -3.46
C PRO A 35 -15.79 1.88 -4.73
N LEU A 36 -15.54 0.93 -5.63
CA LEU A 36 -16.29 0.76 -6.87
C LEU A 36 -17.56 -0.07 -6.65
N PRO A 37 -18.75 0.46 -7.01
CA PRO A 37 -20.01 -0.28 -6.94
C PRO A 37 -20.21 -1.26 -8.10
N ALA A 38 -19.34 -1.23 -9.13
CA ALA A 38 -19.37 -2.08 -10.32
C ALA A 38 -17.95 -2.34 -10.84
N GLU A 39 -17.76 -3.44 -11.57
CA GLU A 39 -16.49 -3.79 -12.22
C GLU A 39 -16.01 -2.64 -13.13
N ALA A 40 -14.70 -2.32 -13.09
CA ALA A 40 -14.12 -1.29 -13.93
C ALA A 40 -12.87 -1.81 -14.64
N THR A 41 -12.89 -1.74 -15.97
CA THR A 41 -11.71 -2.06 -16.77
C THR A 41 -10.68 -0.93 -16.69
N VAL A 42 -9.48 -1.24 -16.20
CA VAL A 42 -8.33 -0.35 -16.17
C VAL A 42 -7.26 -0.85 -17.13
N VAL A 43 -6.84 0.01 -18.06
CA VAL A 43 -5.74 -0.29 -18.98
C VAL A 43 -4.45 0.32 -18.44
N ILE A 44 -3.48 -0.52 -18.06
CA ILE A 44 -2.15 -0.08 -17.63
C ILE A 44 -1.23 -0.04 -18.84
N ALA A 45 -0.73 1.14 -19.19
CA ALA A 45 0.16 1.32 -20.34
C ALA A 45 1.56 0.69 -20.12
N PRO A 46 2.21 0.15 -21.17
CA PRO A 46 3.59 -0.32 -21.11
C PRO A 46 4.56 0.72 -20.56
N GLY A 47 5.46 0.31 -19.67
CA GLY A 47 6.45 1.22 -19.06
C GLY A 47 5.89 2.17 -17.99
N SER A 48 4.60 2.03 -17.62
CA SER A 48 4.03 2.82 -16.52
C SER A 48 4.76 2.57 -15.21
N SER A 49 5.25 3.64 -14.58
CA SER A 49 5.83 3.52 -13.24
C SER A 49 4.76 3.15 -12.22
N PRO A 50 5.12 2.49 -11.09
CA PRO A 50 4.16 2.20 -10.02
C PRO A 50 3.39 3.44 -9.52
N ARG A 51 3.99 4.63 -9.64
CA ARG A 51 3.37 5.90 -9.27
C ARG A 51 2.30 6.33 -10.28
N ALA A 52 2.56 6.15 -11.56
CA ALA A 52 1.59 6.42 -12.62
C ALA A 52 0.37 5.49 -12.50
N ILE A 53 0.62 4.20 -12.24
CA ILE A 53 -0.43 3.21 -11.98
C ILE A 53 -1.29 3.64 -10.79
N ALA A 54 -0.65 3.99 -9.67
CA ALA A 54 -1.37 4.44 -8.48
C ALA A 54 -2.23 5.68 -8.75
N SER A 55 -1.71 6.69 -9.47
CA SER A 55 -2.48 7.89 -9.80
C SER A 55 -3.67 7.59 -10.72
N GLN A 56 -3.50 6.68 -11.68
CA GLN A 56 -4.57 6.29 -12.58
C GLN A 56 -5.68 5.55 -11.83
N LEU A 57 -5.31 4.57 -11.00
CA LEU A 57 -6.27 3.82 -10.19
C LEU A 57 -7.03 4.73 -9.22
N ALA A 58 -6.36 5.72 -8.62
CA ALA A 58 -7.01 6.68 -7.72
C ALA A 58 -7.95 7.63 -8.49
N GLY A 59 -7.53 8.12 -9.66
CA GLY A 59 -8.36 8.98 -10.51
C GLY A 59 -9.62 8.30 -11.04
N GLN A 60 -9.57 6.98 -11.25
CA GLN A 60 -10.73 6.16 -11.63
C GLN A 60 -11.51 5.63 -10.42
N GLY A 61 -11.13 6.03 -9.21
CA GLY A 61 -11.78 5.63 -7.97
C GLY A 61 -11.51 4.19 -7.55
N VAL A 62 -10.71 3.40 -8.29
CA VAL A 62 -10.41 1.98 -8.03
C VAL A 62 -9.72 1.78 -6.69
N ILE A 63 -8.85 2.72 -6.32
CA ILE A 63 -8.21 2.77 -5.01
C ILE A 63 -8.52 4.09 -4.31
N ALA A 64 -8.71 4.04 -3.00
CA ALA A 64 -8.98 5.23 -2.21
C ALA A 64 -7.75 6.14 -2.05
N ASN A 65 -6.54 5.56 -1.99
CA ASN A 65 -5.32 6.33 -1.77
C ASN A 65 -4.12 5.77 -2.57
N PRO A 66 -3.50 6.59 -3.45
CA PRO A 66 -2.36 6.15 -4.26
C PRO A 66 -1.08 5.91 -3.44
N THR A 67 -0.87 6.65 -2.34
CA THR A 67 0.31 6.49 -1.47
C THR A 67 0.31 5.14 -0.77
N THR A 68 -0.86 4.72 -0.30
CA THR A 68 -1.10 3.41 0.27
C THR A 68 -0.72 2.28 -0.69
N PHE A 69 -1.17 2.37 -1.94
CA PHE A 69 -0.85 1.38 -2.96
C PHE A 69 0.66 1.32 -3.20
N LEU A 70 1.31 2.47 -3.29
CA LEU A 70 2.77 2.54 -3.45
C LEU A 70 3.55 1.94 -2.27
N ILE A 71 3.08 2.16 -1.04
CA ILE A 71 3.68 1.57 0.15
C ILE A 71 3.58 0.04 0.08
N ALA A 72 2.41 -0.50 -0.26
CA ALA A 72 2.23 -1.94 -0.42
C ALA A 72 3.13 -2.51 -1.52
N VAL A 73 3.18 -1.88 -2.70
CA VAL A 73 4.03 -2.31 -3.81
C VAL A 73 5.52 -2.35 -3.41
N ARG A 74 5.97 -1.39 -2.60
CA ARG A 74 7.35 -1.35 -2.11
C ARG A 74 7.62 -2.37 -1.00
N LEU A 75 6.75 -2.45 0.01
CA LEU A 75 6.92 -3.37 1.15
C LEU A 75 6.90 -4.84 0.73
N PHE A 76 6.05 -5.18 -0.24
CA PHE A 76 5.91 -6.55 -0.74
C PHE A 76 6.75 -6.83 -1.99
N GLY A 77 7.54 -5.85 -2.46
CA GLY A 77 8.38 -6.03 -3.65
C GLY A 77 7.60 -6.36 -4.92
N LEU A 78 6.38 -5.83 -5.08
CA LEU A 78 5.48 -6.12 -6.20
C LEU A 78 5.76 -5.27 -7.45
N ALA A 79 6.71 -4.32 -7.38
CA ALA A 79 7.04 -3.48 -8.53
C ALA A 79 7.32 -4.25 -9.84
N PRO A 80 8.10 -5.36 -9.86
CA PRO A 80 8.34 -6.14 -11.08
C PRO A 80 7.15 -7.02 -11.51
N THR A 81 6.15 -7.23 -10.65
CA THR A 81 4.96 -8.03 -10.98
C THR A 81 3.83 -7.20 -11.60
N LEU A 82 3.90 -5.86 -11.46
CA LEU A 82 3.00 -4.94 -12.15
C LEU A 82 3.29 -4.96 -13.65
N LYS A 83 2.42 -5.61 -14.40
CA LYS A 83 2.50 -5.69 -15.86
C LYS A 83 1.54 -4.70 -16.51
N ALA A 84 1.87 -4.34 -17.74
CA ALA A 84 0.95 -3.65 -18.61
C ALA A 84 -0.12 -4.62 -19.13
N GLY A 85 -1.32 -4.13 -19.34
CA GLY A 85 -2.47 -4.93 -19.73
C GLY A 85 -3.79 -4.34 -19.26
N GLU A 86 -4.87 -5.03 -19.58
CA GLU A 86 -6.22 -4.70 -19.12
C GLU A 86 -6.54 -5.52 -17.87
N TYR A 87 -7.09 -4.84 -16.86
CA TYR A 87 -7.47 -5.42 -15.58
C TYR A 87 -8.93 -5.08 -15.30
N GLN A 88 -9.70 -6.04 -14.78
CA GLN A 88 -11.10 -5.87 -14.36
C GLN A 88 -11.21 -6.00 -12.85
#